data_AF-A0A484ZCN4-F1
#
_entry.id   AF-A0A484ZCN4-F1
#
_cell.length_a   1.000
_cell.length_b   1.000
_cell.length_c   1.000
_cell.angle_alpha   90.00
_cell.angle_beta   90.00
_cell.angle_gamma   90.00
#
_symmetry.space_group_name_H-M   'P 1'
#
loop_
_entity.id
_entity.type
_entity.pdbx_description
1 polymer ?
#
loop_
_entity_poly.entity_id
_entity_poly.type
_entity_poly.pdbx_seq_one_letter_code
_entity_poly.pdbx_strand_id
1 'polypeptide(L)'
;MTTSHAPTTQDLAHLAFCALVALRTAMQDGVVTSPLTEHLFLIRWLATAQKQKRFTRRLAVDIQLLLDKGRQQGEKARLKKDLIFLWSSFTGDKTTHSDLYRLAQAIRQLNTQGWENILLGPPQQRARTTG
;
A
#
# COMPACT_ATOMS: atom_id res chain seq x y z
N MET A 1 -32.33 1.50 -5.98
CA MET A 1 -32.53 0.17 -5.36
C MET A 1 -31.21 -0.58 -5.57
N THR A 2 -30.37 -0.95 -4.60
CA THR A 2 -30.45 -1.09 -3.15
C THR A 2 -29.17 -0.51 -2.51
N THR A 3 -29.31 0.31 -1.48
CA THR A 3 -28.17 0.89 -0.75
C THR A 3 -27.60 -0.20 0.16
N SER A 4 -26.51 -0.85 -0.27
CA SER A 4 -25.76 -1.77 0.57
C SER A 4 -25.24 -1.01 1.80
N HIS A 5 -25.68 -1.42 2.98
CA HIS A 5 -25.45 -0.79 4.29
C HIS A 5 -24.09 -1.20 4.91
N ALA A 6 -23.31 -2.06 4.25
CA ALA A 6 -21.97 -2.46 4.69
C ALA A 6 -20.87 -1.63 4.00
N PRO A 7 -19.72 -1.39 4.66
CA PRO A 7 -18.51 -0.98 3.95
C PRO A 7 -18.23 -2.00 2.85
N THR A 8 -17.91 -1.54 1.64
CA THR A 8 -17.59 -2.51 0.59
C THR A 8 -16.28 -3.17 0.92
N THR A 9 -16.14 -4.43 0.52
CA THR A 9 -14.89 -5.17 0.68
C THR A 9 -13.70 -4.43 0.06
N GLN A 10 -13.93 -3.72 -1.03
CA GLN A 10 -12.96 -2.86 -1.70
C GLN A 10 -12.50 -1.67 -0.85
N ASP A 11 -13.40 -1.03 -0.09
CA ASP A 11 -13.06 0.10 0.79
C ASP A 11 -12.09 -0.34 1.90
N LEU A 12 -12.33 -1.50 2.49
CA LEU A 12 -11.46 -2.10 3.51
C LEU A 12 -10.08 -2.47 2.94
N ALA A 13 -10.05 -3.05 1.74
CA ALA A 13 -8.80 -3.37 1.04
C ALA A 13 -7.99 -2.11 0.74
N HIS A 14 -8.63 -1.04 0.28
CA HIS A 14 -7.97 0.25 0.01
C HIS A 14 -7.36 0.84 1.29
N LEU A 15 -8.09 0.78 2.41
CA LEU A 15 -7.57 1.20 3.70
C LEU A 15 -6.32 0.41 4.12
N ALA A 16 -6.35 -0.91 4.01
CA ALA A 16 -5.21 -1.76 4.34
C ALA A 16 -4.01 -1.46 3.44
N PHE A 17 -4.22 -1.29 2.13
CA PHE A 17 -3.17 -0.90 1.20
C PHE A 17 -2.53 0.43 1.59
N CYS A 18 -3.33 1.47 1.83
CA CYS A 18 -2.83 2.78 2.21
C CYS A 18 -2.02 2.74 3.53
N ALA A 19 -2.49 1.99 4.52
CA ALA A 19 -1.80 1.83 5.80
C ALA A 19 -0.45 1.10 5.63
N LEU A 20 -0.41 0.04 4.81
CA LEU A 20 0.80 -0.75 4.56
C LEU A 20 1.84 0.03 3.73
N VAL A 21 1.39 0.82 2.74
CA VAL A 21 2.27 1.70 1.96
C VAL A 21 2.88 2.76 2.87
N ALA A 22 2.06 3.46 3.66
CA ALA A 22 2.54 4.47 4.59
C ALA A 22 3.55 3.91 5.60
N LEU A 23 3.31 2.69 6.09
CA LEU A 23 4.24 1.99 6.98
C LEU A 23 5.58 1.71 6.28
N ARG A 24 5.56 1.17 5.05
CA ARG A 24 6.79 0.92 4.29
C ARG A 24 7.57 2.20 4.00
N THR A 25 6.89 3.29 3.66
CA THR A 25 7.53 4.59 3.46
C THR A 25 8.23 5.05 4.73
N ALA A 26 7.55 4.99 5.88
CA ALA A 26 8.16 5.37 7.16
C ALA A 26 9.32 4.46 7.61
N MET A 27 9.33 3.19 7.18
CA MET A 27 10.47 2.29 7.38
C MET A 27 11.66 2.69 6.51
N GLN A 28 11.41 3.08 5.25
CA GLN A 28 12.46 3.58 4.34
C GLN A 28 13.07 4.89 4.82
N ASP A 29 12.26 5.77 5.41
CA ASP A 29 12.70 7.02 6.02
C ASP A 29 13.45 6.82 7.35
N GLY A 30 13.58 5.58 7.83
CA GLY A 30 14.25 5.24 9.10
C GLY A 30 13.45 5.63 10.36
N VAL A 31 12.21 6.09 10.20
CA VAL A 31 11.32 6.47 11.31
C VAL A 31 10.83 5.24 12.08
N VAL A 32 10.72 4.10 11.38
CA VAL A 32 10.21 2.84 11.93
C VAL A 32 11.24 1.73 11.78
N THR A 33 11.82 1.32 12.90
CA THR A 33 12.94 0.35 12.96
C THR A 33 12.65 -0.87 13.85
N SER A 34 11.57 -0.84 14.63
CA SER A 34 11.24 -1.84 15.64
C SER A 34 9.75 -2.21 15.57
N PRO A 35 9.35 -3.44 15.95
CA PRO A 35 7.93 -3.82 16.07
C PRO A 35 7.09 -2.82 16.89
N LEU A 36 7.69 -2.16 17.88
CA LEU A 36 7.00 -1.18 18.73
C LEU A 36 6.70 0.09 17.96
N THR A 37 7.68 0.58 17.22
CA THR A 37 7.54 1.78 16.41
C THR A 37 6.64 1.53 15.21
N GLU A 38 6.61 0.30 14.67
CA GLU A 38 5.62 -0.12 13.67
C GLU A 38 4.19 0.00 14.22
N HIS A 39 3.95 -0.57 15.40
CA HIS A 39 2.63 -0.53 16.04
C HIS A 39 2.17 0.91 16.36
N LEU A 40 3.06 1.70 16.97
CA LEU A 40 2.79 3.10 17.31
C LEU A 40 2.54 3.95 16.06
N PHE A 41 3.31 3.71 14.99
CA PHE A 41 3.09 4.37 13.71
C PHE A 41 1.70 4.08 13.16
N LEU A 42 1.28 2.81 13.14
CA LEU A 42 -0.04 2.42 12.64
C LEU A 42 -1.17 3.05 13.44
N ILE A 43 -1.09 3.10 14.78
CA ILE A 43 -2.08 3.77 15.61
C ILE A 43 -2.15 5.27 15.28
N ARG A 44 -1.00 5.95 15.20
CA ARG A 44 -0.94 7.38 14.88
C ARG A 44 -1.48 7.67 13.49
N TRP A 45 -1.14 6.82 12.52
CA TRP A 45 -1.61 6.93 11.15
C TRP A 45 -3.13 6.75 11.07
N LEU A 46 -3.69 5.73 11.72
CA LEU A 46 -5.14 5.49 11.77
C LEU A 46 -5.89 6.64 12.43
N ALA A 47 -5.38 7.16 13.55
CA ALA A 47 -5.97 8.31 14.23
C ALA A 47 -5.95 9.57 13.34
N THR A 48 -4.85 9.77 12.60
CA THR A 48 -4.71 10.89 11.66
C THR A 48 -5.66 10.74 10.47
N ALA A 49 -5.77 9.54 9.90
CA ALA A 49 -6.67 9.24 8.79
C ALA A 49 -8.14 9.43 9.18
N GLN A 50 -8.52 9.04 10.40
CA GLN A 50 -9.86 9.26 10.94
C GLN A 50 -10.15 10.75 11.13
N LYS A 51 -9.21 11.50 11.72
CA LYS A 51 -9.33 12.96 11.93
C LYS A 51 -9.48 13.73 10.62
N GLN A 52 -8.74 13.31 9.59
CA GLN A 52 -8.80 13.90 8.25
C GLN A 52 -10.01 13.45 7.43
N LYS A 53 -10.86 12.55 7.95
CA LYS A 53 -12.01 11.96 7.23
C LYS A 53 -11.63 11.44 5.84
N ARG A 54 -10.43 10.87 5.72
CA ARG A 54 -9.87 10.37 4.43
C ARG A 54 -10.64 9.19 3.86
N PHE A 55 -11.41 8.51 4.70
CA PHE A 55 -12.20 7.34 4.35
C PHE A 55 -13.69 7.63 4.52
N THR A 56 -14.50 6.92 3.75
CA THR A 56 -15.97 6.97 3.81
C THR A 56 -16.45 6.80 5.25
N ARG A 57 -17.50 7.51 5.65
CA ARG A 57 -18.09 7.46 7.00
C ARG A 57 -18.37 6.03 7.51
N ARG A 58 -18.58 5.08 6.61
CA ARG A 58 -18.77 3.65 6.89
C ARG A 58 -17.54 3.01 7.54
N LEU A 59 -16.35 3.28 6.99
CA LEU A 59 -15.07 2.79 7.51
C LEU A 59 -14.66 3.44 8.84
N ALA A 60 -15.29 4.53 9.24
CA ALA A 60 -14.95 5.22 10.48
C ALA A 60 -15.16 4.33 11.72
N VAL A 61 -16.15 3.44 11.68
CA VAL A 61 -16.42 2.46 12.75
C VAL A 61 -15.34 1.39 12.78
N ASP A 62 -14.96 0.84 11.62
CA ASP A 62 -13.90 -0.17 11.51
C ASP A 62 -12.53 0.39 11.95
N ILE A 63 -12.21 1.63 11.55
CA ILE A 63 -11.00 2.34 11.98
C ILE A 63 -11.00 2.53 13.49
N GLN A 64 -12.15 2.89 14.08
CA GLN A 64 -12.26 3.04 15.53
C GLN A 64 -12.02 1.70 16.25
N LEU A 65 -12.59 0.61 15.75
CA LEU A 65 -12.40 -0.73 16.30
C LEU A 65 -10.94 -1.19 16.21
N LEU A 66 -10.25 -0.89 15.10
CA LEU A 66 -8.81 -1.12 14.94
C LEU A 66 -7.97 -0.29 15.92
N LEU A 67 -8.34 0.97 16.15
CA LEU A 67 -7.67 1.85 17.11
C LEU A 67 -7.85 1.34 18.55
N ASP A 68 -9.06 0.94 18.91
CA ASP A 68 -9.35 0.44 20.26
C ASP A 68 -8.63 -0.88 20.51
N LYS A 69 -8.64 -1.81 19.55
CA LYS A 69 -7.85 -3.05 19.60
C LYS A 69 -6.34 -2.74 19.74
N GLY A 70 -5.83 -1.81 18.94
CA GLY A 70 -4.43 -1.41 18.97
C GLY A 70 -4.00 -0.79 20.30
N ARG A 71 -4.85 0.03 20.91
CA ARG A 71 -4.59 0.67 22.21
C ARG A 71 -4.68 -0.31 23.37
N GLN A 72 -5.65 -1.22 23.35
CA GLN A 72 -5.85 -2.20 24.41
C GLN A 72 -4.77 -3.29 24.43
N GLN A 73 -4.34 -3.76 23.26
CA GLN A 73 -3.44 -4.92 23.17
C GLN A 73 -1.98 -4.55 22.91
N GLY A 74 -1.67 -3.27 22.62
CA GLY A 74 -0.30 -2.83 22.31
C GLY A 74 0.28 -3.62 21.13
N GLU A 75 1.59 -3.92 21.14
CA GLU A 75 2.24 -4.74 20.10
C GLU A 75 1.59 -6.12 19.89
N LYS A 76 0.93 -6.68 20.93
CA LYS A 76 0.23 -7.97 20.83
C LYS A 76 -0.99 -7.90 19.91
N ALA A 77 -1.49 -6.70 19.61
CA ALA A 77 -2.57 -6.48 18.65
C ALA A 77 -2.23 -6.97 17.25
N ARG A 78 -0.92 -7.05 16.90
CA ARG A 78 -0.43 -7.51 15.59
C ARG A 78 -1.11 -6.80 14.41
N LEU A 79 -1.40 -5.50 14.55
CA LEU A 79 -2.14 -4.69 13.56
C LEU A 79 -1.59 -4.84 12.15
N LYS A 80 -0.27 -4.88 11.99
CA LYS A 80 0.39 -5.11 10.69
C LYS A 80 -0.03 -6.44 10.06
N LYS A 81 -0.08 -7.53 10.84
CA LYS A 81 -0.49 -8.86 10.34
C LYS A 81 -1.96 -8.87 9.95
N ASP A 82 -2.82 -8.23 10.74
CA ASP A 82 -4.24 -8.11 10.43
C ASP A 82 -4.46 -7.31 9.14
N LEU A 83 -3.74 -6.20 8.96
CA LEU A 83 -3.79 -5.41 7.73
C LEU A 83 -3.23 -6.18 6.51
N ILE A 84 -2.16 -6.96 6.69
CA ILE A 84 -1.63 -7.82 5.63
C ILE A 84 -2.65 -8.90 5.26
N PHE A 85 -3.26 -9.56 6.24
CA PHE A 85 -4.29 -10.56 6.00
C PHE A 85 -5.49 -9.94 5.28
N LEU A 86 -5.97 -8.80 5.77
CA LEU A 86 -7.07 -8.04 5.19
C LEU A 86 -6.72 -7.44 3.82
N TRP A 87 -5.46 -7.23 3.47
CA TRP A 87 -5.10 -6.90 2.09
C TRP A 87 -5.10 -8.16 1.22
N SER A 88 -4.41 -9.21 1.67
CA SER A 88 -4.20 -10.47 0.94
C SER A 88 -5.50 -11.21 0.63
N SER A 89 -6.46 -11.25 1.55
CA SER A 89 -7.76 -11.88 1.33
C SER A 89 -8.59 -11.20 0.24
N PHE A 90 -8.33 -9.92 -0.04
CA PHE A 90 -9.08 -9.12 -1.00
C PHE A 90 -8.34 -9.02 -2.33
N THR A 91 -7.02 -9.08 -2.30
CA THR A 91 -6.19 -9.33 -3.48
C THR A 91 -6.08 -10.80 -3.84
N GLY A 92 -6.96 -11.66 -3.31
CA GLY A 92 -6.96 -13.11 -3.51
C GLY A 92 -6.50 -13.48 -4.93
N ASP A 93 -5.38 -14.22 -4.99
CA ASP A 93 -4.69 -14.70 -6.18
C ASP A 93 -3.96 -13.69 -7.09
N LYS A 94 -4.04 -12.38 -6.83
CA LYS A 94 -3.28 -11.34 -7.59
C LYS A 94 -1.92 -10.98 -6.95
N THR A 95 -1.63 -11.51 -5.77
CA THR A 95 -0.27 -11.52 -5.19
C THR A 95 0.55 -12.73 -5.63
N THR A 96 -0.05 -13.71 -6.31
CA THR A 96 0.62 -14.85 -6.96
C THR A 96 1.45 -14.43 -8.18
N HIS A 97 1.47 -13.14 -8.50
CA HIS A 97 2.28 -12.60 -9.55
C HIS A 97 3.55 -12.01 -8.96
N SER A 98 4.67 -12.69 -9.22
CA SER A 98 6.03 -12.17 -9.06
C SER A 98 6.10 -10.70 -9.47
N ASP A 99 6.93 -9.91 -8.79
CA ASP A 99 7.15 -8.50 -9.12
C ASP A 99 7.44 -8.30 -10.62
N LEU A 100 8.08 -9.29 -11.26
CA LEU A 100 8.29 -9.35 -12.70
C LEU A 100 6.99 -9.37 -13.52
N TYR A 101 5.99 -10.15 -13.11
CA TYR A 101 4.71 -10.22 -13.80
C TYR A 101 3.94 -8.91 -13.65
N ARG A 102 3.99 -8.29 -12.45
CA ARG A 102 3.37 -6.97 -12.21
C ARG A 102 4.00 -5.91 -13.11
N LEU A 103 5.33 -5.90 -13.19
CA LEU A 103 6.07 -5.03 -14.08
C LEU A 103 5.72 -5.29 -15.55
N ALA A 104 5.68 -6.55 -15.98
CA ALA A 104 5.33 -6.92 -17.34
C ALA A 104 3.89 -6.49 -17.73
N GLN A 105 2.94 -6.58 -16.80
CA GLN A 105 1.58 -6.09 -17.03
C GLN A 105 1.51 -4.57 -17.08
N ALA A 106 2.23 -3.87 -16.20
CA ALA A 106 2.31 -2.41 -16.25
C ALA A 106 2.89 -1.92 -17.59
N ILE A 107 3.99 -2.55 -18.06
CA ILE A 107 4.59 -2.25 -19.36
C ILE A 107 3.60 -2.54 -20.51
N ARG A 108 2.88 -3.68 -20.47
CA ARG A 108 1.84 -3.98 -21.46
C ARG A 108 0.75 -2.91 -21.52
N GLN A 109 0.26 -2.46 -20.36
CA GLN A 109 -0.77 -1.41 -20.31
C GLN A 109 -0.26 -0.08 -20.87
N LEU A 110 0.96 0.31 -20.54
CA LEU A 110 1.59 1.52 -21.10
C LEU A 110 1.74 1.41 -22.62
N ASN A 111 2.15 0.25 -23.14
CA ASN A 111 2.24 0.02 -24.58
C ASN A 111 0.87 0.13 -25.27
N THR A 112 -0.23 -0.35 -24.65
CA THR A 112 -1.58 -0.15 -25.21
C THR A 112 -2.02 1.31 -25.26
N GLN A 113 -1.40 2.18 -24.46
CA GLN A 113 -1.64 3.61 -24.46
C GLN A 113 -0.66 4.38 -25.37
N GLY A 114 0.13 3.67 -26.20
CA GLY A 114 1.04 4.27 -27.17
C GLY A 114 2.42 4.62 -26.62
N TRP A 115 2.78 4.15 -25.43
CA TRP A 115 4.14 4.31 -24.90
C TRP A 115 5.08 3.27 -25.50
N GLU A 116 6.26 3.68 -25.94
CA GLU A 116 7.26 2.76 -26.47
C GLU A 116 8.32 2.42 -25.41
N ASN A 117 8.56 1.12 -25.20
CA ASN A 117 9.65 0.66 -24.35
C ASN A 117 10.93 0.57 -25.19
N ILE A 118 11.73 1.64 -25.18
CA ILE A 118 12.99 1.70 -25.93
C ILE A 118 14.14 1.29 -25.03
N LEU A 119 14.87 0.26 -25.44
CA LEU A 119 16.11 -0.15 -24.78
C LEU A 119 17.23 0.81 -25.21
N LEU A 120 17.66 1.67 -24.29
CA LEU A 120 18.78 2.56 -24.52
C LEU A 120 20.07 1.74 -24.55
N GLY A 121 20.66 1.58 -25.74
CA GLY A 121 21.99 1.01 -25.90
C GLY A 121 23.05 1.89 -25.21
N PRO A 122 24.25 1.34 -24.91
CA PRO A 122 25.31 2.11 -24.28
C PRO A 122 25.67 3.33 -25.16
N PRO A 123 25.99 4.48 -24.54
CA PRO A 123 26.27 5.70 -25.28
C PRO A 123 27.47 5.48 -26.20
N GLN A 124 27.24 5.55 -27.50
CA GLN A 124 28.29 5.44 -28.49
C GLN A 124 29.15 6.71 -28.43
N GLN A 125 30.26 6.66 -27.68
CA GLN A 125 31.24 7.73 -27.65
C GLN A 125 31.81 7.89 -29.06
N ARG A 126 31.44 8.97 -29.75
CA ARG A 126 32.07 9.37 -31.01
C ARG A 126 33.53 9.72 -30.71
N ALA A 127 34.44 8.82 -31.08
CA ALA A 127 35.85 9.14 -31.19
C ALA A 127 36.01 10.30 -32.18
N ARG A 128 36.36 11.49 -31.68
CA ARG A 128 36.85 12.59 -32.50
C ARG A 128 38.27 12.22 -32.94
N THR A 129 38.43 11.61 -34.11
CA THR A 129 39.70 11.67 -34.82
C THR A 129 39.83 13.06 -35.42
N THR A 130 40.81 13.82 -34.94
CA THR A 130 41.23 15.10 -35.52
C THR A 130 42.72 14.97 -35.81
N GLY A 131 43.12 15.22 -37.06
CA GLY A 131 44.51 15.43 -37.47
C GLY A 131 45.19 14.19 -38.02
#